data_AF-A0A7S3LJI1-F1
#
_entry.id   AF-A0A7S3LJI1-F1
#
_cell.length_a   1.000
_cell.length_b   1.000
_cell.length_c   1.000
_cell.angle_alpha   90.00
_cell.angle_beta   90.00
_cell.angle_gamma   90.00
#
_symmetry.space_group_name_H-M   'P 1'
#
loop_
_entity.id
_entity.type
_entity.pdbx_description
1 polymer ?
#
loop_
_entity_poly.entity_id
_entity_poly.type
_entity_poly.pdbx_seq_one_letter_code
_entity_poly.pdbx_strand_id
1 'polypeptide(L)'
;MGRTQYETIQHDEEDALVGAHVVSDAHHPGVSRRGLLVGALCLVALTATVTLGFASRNNGQMTAQQQQQQSFMSSKDNNIPMEAEAHARACTFDECNASNCNHEVAPYTCLFHNGGPHGGCSPTPWIVGTCDDQCDLSGCDSIPIPDGANTCKGKKCTKEWCAGGQVCPSDVPFQCMDGSARFGCSMDQYAWTFKSSYTTCTGCCDTSTCE
;
A
#
# COMPACT_ATOMS: atom_id res chain seq x y z
N MET A 1 -30.45 -0.53 -32.92
CA MET A 1 -29.50 0.58 -32.64
C MET A 1 -30.02 1.33 -31.41
N GLY A 2 -29.71 0.82 -30.21
CA GLY A 2 -30.13 1.44 -28.95
C GLY A 2 -28.98 2.24 -28.37
N ARG A 3 -29.20 3.54 -28.09
CA ARG A 3 -28.24 4.40 -27.40
C ARG A 3 -28.38 4.16 -25.89
N THR A 4 -27.34 3.64 -25.25
CA THR A 4 -27.18 3.71 -23.81
C THR A 4 -26.81 5.14 -23.43
N GLN A 5 -27.66 5.78 -22.62
CA GLN A 5 -27.36 7.04 -21.97
C GLN A 5 -26.51 6.74 -20.73
N TYR A 6 -25.38 7.44 -20.60
CA TYR A 6 -24.59 7.45 -19.38
C TYR A 6 -25.14 8.55 -18.47
N GLU A 7 -25.65 8.17 -17.30
CA GLU A 7 -25.99 9.08 -16.20
C GLU A 7 -24.69 9.50 -15.50
N THR A 8 -24.46 10.80 -15.44
CA THR A 8 -23.34 11.40 -14.70
C THR A 8 -23.68 11.40 -13.21
N ILE A 9 -22.92 10.66 -12.41
CA ILE A 9 -23.00 10.71 -10.95
C ILE A 9 -22.32 12.01 -10.49
N GLN A 10 -23.10 12.94 -9.93
CA GLN A 10 -22.55 14.10 -9.22
C GLN A 10 -21.96 13.62 -7.90
N HIS A 11 -20.66 13.87 -7.69
CA HIS A 11 -20.07 13.85 -6.37
C HIS A 11 -20.25 15.24 -5.77
N ASP A 12 -21.13 15.34 -4.77
CA ASP A 12 -21.23 16.53 -3.93
C ASP A 12 -20.03 16.54 -2.98
N GLU A 13 -19.13 17.49 -3.19
CA GLU A 13 -18.08 17.89 -2.23
C GLU A 13 -18.76 18.56 -1.02
N GLU A 14 -18.85 17.88 0.11
CA GLU A 14 -19.13 18.55 1.38
C GLU A 14 -17.84 19.17 1.94
N ASP A 15 -17.69 20.47 1.69
CA ASP A 15 -16.75 21.37 2.35
C ASP A 15 -17.04 21.46 3.86
N ALA A 16 -16.19 20.82 4.68
CA ALA A 16 -16.13 21.10 6.11
C ALA A 16 -15.24 22.34 6.38
N LEU A 17 -15.83 23.52 6.17
CA LEU A 17 -15.36 24.80 6.69
C LEU A 17 -15.58 24.86 8.22
N VAL A 18 -14.51 24.76 9.01
CA VAL A 18 -14.50 25.25 10.40
C VAL A 18 -13.53 26.42 10.49
N GLY A 19 -14.12 27.61 10.44
CA GLY A 19 -13.45 28.86 10.77
C GLY A 19 -13.29 29.02 12.28
N ALA A 20 -12.12 29.49 12.69
CA ALA A 20 -11.96 30.21 13.94
C ALA A 20 -11.07 31.43 13.68
N HIS A 21 -11.73 32.56 13.44
CA HIS A 21 -11.16 33.88 13.63
C HIS A 21 -10.88 34.08 15.12
N VAL A 22 -9.62 34.29 15.49
CA VAL A 22 -9.28 35.09 16.68
C VAL A 22 -8.19 36.08 16.27
N VAL A 23 -8.65 37.30 15.99
CA VAL A 23 -7.83 38.50 15.99
C VAL A 23 -7.64 38.90 17.46
N SER A 24 -6.39 39.04 17.90
CA SER A 24 -6.03 39.91 19.01
C SER A 24 -4.56 40.31 18.87
N ASP A 25 -4.38 41.52 18.31
CA ASP A 25 -3.20 42.35 18.50
C ASP A 25 -2.97 42.63 19.99
N ALA A 26 -1.76 42.40 20.48
CA ALA A 26 -1.24 43.10 21.65
C ALA A 26 0.29 43.19 21.63
N HIS A 27 0.72 44.45 21.59
CA HIS A 27 2.04 45.04 21.84
C HIS A 27 3.01 44.33 22.83
N HIS A 28 4.30 44.41 22.47
CA HIS A 28 5.55 44.39 23.26
C HIS A 28 5.47 44.89 24.73
N PRO A 29 6.33 44.41 25.68
CA PRO A 29 7.79 44.62 25.62
C PRO A 29 8.69 43.48 26.15
N GLY A 30 9.98 43.60 25.81
CA GLY A 30 11.03 42.67 26.19
C GLY A 30 11.35 42.64 27.68
N VAL A 31 11.74 41.44 28.14
CA VAL A 31 12.39 41.24 29.44
C VAL A 31 13.61 40.35 29.24
N SER A 32 14.76 40.98 29.47
CA SER A 32 16.06 40.36 29.70
C SER A 32 16.09 39.65 31.05
N ARG A 33 16.60 38.41 31.11
CA ARG A 33 17.22 37.72 32.26
C ARG A 33 17.78 36.38 31.76
N ARG A 34 19.09 36.26 31.50
CA ARG A 34 20.13 35.82 32.45
C ARG A 34 19.69 34.63 33.33
N GLY A 35 20.15 33.44 32.94
CA GLY A 35 20.74 32.40 33.79
C GLY A 35 19.87 31.69 34.81
N LEU A 36 19.74 30.37 34.67
CA LEU A 36 20.07 29.43 35.75
C LEU A 36 20.33 28.03 35.18
N LEU A 37 21.51 27.49 35.51
CA LEU A 37 21.84 26.06 35.51
C LEU A 37 20.99 25.29 36.53
N VAL A 38 21.11 23.95 36.52
CA VAL A 38 20.55 22.90 37.40
C VAL A 38 19.44 22.14 36.63
N GLY A 39 19.57 20.88 36.22
CA GLY A 39 20.29 19.74 36.77
C GLY A 39 19.27 18.70 37.23
N ALA A 40 19.09 17.61 36.48
CA ALA A 40 18.47 16.31 36.88
C ALA A 40 18.30 15.47 35.59
N LEU A 41 19.20 14.55 35.22
CA LEU A 41 19.28 13.19 35.77
C LEU A 41 17.90 12.57 36.06
N CYS A 42 17.27 12.05 35.01
CA CYS A 42 16.24 11.01 35.13
C CYS A 42 16.67 9.78 34.32
N LEU A 43 17.57 9.02 34.94
CA LEU A 43 17.86 7.63 34.61
C LEU A 43 16.63 6.82 35.04
N VAL A 44 15.70 6.56 34.13
CA VAL A 44 14.63 5.58 34.37
C VAL A 44 15.06 4.26 33.74
N ALA A 45 15.73 3.46 34.56
CA ALA A 45 15.80 2.03 34.39
C ALA A 45 14.49 1.41 34.94
N LEU A 46 13.67 0.85 34.06
CA LEU A 46 12.54 -0.04 34.39
C LEU A 46 12.60 -1.20 33.38
N THR A 47 13.33 -2.28 33.68
CA THR A 47 12.92 -3.48 34.43
C THR A 47 12.02 -4.45 33.66
N ALA A 48 12.56 -5.67 33.54
CA ALA A 48 11.89 -6.95 33.71
C ALA A 48 11.03 -7.49 32.55
N THR A 49 11.69 -8.31 31.74
CA THR A 49 11.27 -9.66 31.32
C THR A 49 9.91 -10.17 31.83
N VAL A 50 8.96 -10.38 30.92
CA VAL A 50 7.84 -11.30 31.10
C VAL A 50 8.02 -12.47 30.13
N THR A 51 8.58 -13.56 30.64
CA THR A 51 8.54 -14.89 30.02
C THR A 51 7.63 -15.78 30.85
N LEU A 52 6.39 -15.96 30.40
CA LEU A 52 5.49 -17.08 30.74
C LEU A 52 4.71 -17.34 29.43
N GLY A 53 4.82 -18.47 28.75
CA GLY A 53 4.82 -19.83 29.28
C GLY A 53 3.43 -20.45 29.13
N PHE A 54 2.89 -20.50 27.90
CA PHE A 54 1.67 -21.27 27.61
C PHE A 54 2.04 -22.56 26.89
N ALA A 55 2.32 -23.60 27.68
CA ALA A 55 2.22 -24.97 27.25
C ALA A 55 0.74 -25.35 27.17
N SER A 56 0.13 -25.25 25.99
CA SER A 56 -1.19 -25.84 25.76
C SER A 56 -1.03 -27.24 25.17
N ARG A 57 -1.13 -28.25 26.05
CA ARG A 57 -1.35 -29.65 25.69
C ARG A 57 -2.77 -29.77 25.16
N ASN A 58 -2.95 -29.92 23.84
CA ASN A 58 -4.16 -30.53 23.31
C ASN A 58 -3.86 -31.97 22.92
N ASN A 59 -4.16 -32.86 23.88
CA ASN A 59 -4.27 -34.28 23.69
C ASN A 59 -5.68 -34.56 23.13
N GLY A 60 -5.84 -34.36 21.82
CA GLY A 60 -7.08 -34.65 21.11
C GLY A 60 -7.02 -36.07 20.55
N GLN A 61 -7.74 -36.99 21.20
CA GLN A 61 -7.97 -38.35 20.73
C GLN A 61 -8.47 -38.35 19.29
N MET A 62 -7.74 -39.04 18.39
CA MET A 62 -8.32 -39.55 17.16
C MET A 62 -9.32 -40.65 17.55
N THR A 63 -10.61 -40.31 17.52
CA THR A 63 -11.66 -41.33 17.48
C THR A 63 -11.69 -41.95 16.09
N ALA A 64 -11.44 -43.25 16.06
CA ALA A 64 -11.45 -44.13 14.90
C ALA A 64 -12.89 -44.32 14.35
N GLN A 65 -13.48 -43.27 13.79
CA GLN A 65 -14.84 -43.34 13.22
C GLN A 65 -15.01 -42.64 11.87
N GLN A 66 -13.92 -42.43 11.12
CA GLN A 66 -13.98 -41.80 9.79
C GLN A 66 -13.44 -42.71 8.66
N GLN A 67 -13.63 -44.03 8.78
CA GLN A 67 -13.23 -44.99 7.75
C GLN A 67 -14.40 -45.60 6.97
N GLN A 68 -15.63 -45.10 7.14
CA GLN A 68 -16.83 -45.71 6.53
C GLN A 68 -17.64 -44.80 5.60
N GLN A 69 -17.06 -43.70 5.10
CA GLN A 69 -17.72 -42.83 4.12
C GLN A 69 -16.95 -42.64 2.80
N GLN A 70 -15.95 -43.49 2.52
CA GLN A 70 -15.18 -43.45 1.26
C GLN A 70 -15.67 -44.42 0.17
N SER A 71 -16.88 -44.99 0.29
CA SER A 71 -17.32 -46.05 -0.62
C SER A 71 -18.70 -45.83 -1.24
N PHE A 72 -19.10 -44.60 -1.57
CA PHE A 72 -20.21 -44.37 -2.50
C PHE A 72 -20.08 -43.01 -3.20
N MET A 73 -19.19 -42.90 -4.20
CA MET A 73 -19.42 -42.12 -5.43
C MET A 73 -18.55 -42.72 -6.54
N SER A 74 -18.93 -43.92 -6.96
CA SER A 74 -18.44 -44.53 -8.20
C SER A 74 -19.20 -43.92 -9.37
N SER A 75 -18.44 -43.21 -10.20
CA SER A 75 -18.70 -42.78 -11.57
C SER A 75 -20.00 -43.23 -12.22
N LYS A 76 -20.78 -42.25 -12.67
CA LYS A 76 -21.58 -42.38 -13.87
C LYS A 76 -21.41 -41.13 -14.72
N ASP A 77 -20.63 -41.30 -15.78
CA ASP A 77 -20.57 -40.55 -17.03
C ASP A 77 -21.32 -39.22 -17.05
N ASN A 78 -20.60 -38.13 -16.80
CA ASN A 78 -20.96 -36.84 -17.34
C ASN A 78 -19.76 -36.36 -18.16
N ASN A 79 -19.99 -36.14 -19.45
CA ASN A 79 -19.19 -35.23 -20.26
C ASN A 79 -19.18 -33.88 -19.53
N ILE A 80 -18.24 -33.69 -18.60
CA ILE A 80 -17.95 -32.37 -18.06
C ILE A 80 -17.37 -31.63 -19.27
N PRO A 81 -18.09 -30.62 -19.80
CA PRO A 81 -17.53 -29.78 -20.85
C PRO A 81 -16.17 -29.34 -20.34
N MET A 82 -15.10 -29.53 -21.13
CA MET A 82 -13.79 -28.96 -20.83
C MET A 82 -14.02 -27.54 -20.33
N GLU A 83 -13.93 -27.38 -19.02
CA GLU A 83 -14.23 -26.15 -18.32
C GLU A 83 -13.17 -25.21 -18.84
N ALA A 84 -13.58 -24.26 -19.69
CA ALA A 84 -12.68 -23.30 -20.30
C ALA A 84 -11.87 -22.72 -19.15
N GLU A 85 -10.56 -23.03 -19.10
CA GLU A 85 -9.69 -22.58 -18.04
C GLU A 85 -9.92 -21.08 -17.91
N ALA A 86 -10.54 -20.67 -16.80
CA ALA A 86 -10.86 -19.30 -16.54
C ALA A 86 -9.53 -18.60 -16.26
N HIS A 87 -8.78 -18.31 -17.32
CA HIS A 87 -7.53 -17.60 -17.24
C HIS A 87 -7.86 -16.20 -16.73
N ALA A 88 -7.29 -15.86 -15.56
CA ALA A 88 -7.33 -14.51 -15.05
C ALA A 88 -6.82 -13.56 -16.14
N ARG A 89 -7.51 -12.43 -16.35
CA ARG A 89 -7.02 -11.40 -17.26
C ARG A 89 -5.68 -10.87 -16.77
N ALA A 90 -4.83 -10.37 -17.66
CA ALA A 90 -3.66 -9.61 -17.24
C ALA A 90 -4.09 -8.41 -16.37
N CYS A 91 -3.33 -8.13 -15.31
CA CYS A 91 -3.53 -6.92 -14.53
C CYS A 91 -3.20 -5.69 -15.37
N THR A 92 -3.91 -4.60 -15.10
CA THR A 92 -3.60 -3.26 -15.59
C THR A 92 -2.38 -2.69 -14.84
N PHE A 93 -1.81 -1.60 -15.36
CA PHE A 93 -0.68 -0.91 -14.71
C PHE A 93 -1.01 -0.48 -13.26
N ASP A 94 -2.22 0.05 -13.03
CA ASP A 94 -2.64 0.50 -11.71
C ASP A 94 -2.84 -0.68 -10.76
N GLU A 95 -3.43 -1.78 -11.23
CA GLU A 95 -3.58 -3.02 -10.44
C GLU A 95 -2.22 -3.61 -10.08
N CYS A 96 -1.28 -3.65 -11.02
CA CYS A 96 0.08 -4.13 -10.77
C CYS A 96 0.82 -3.33 -9.70
N ASN A 97 0.67 -2.01 -9.68
CA ASN A 97 1.36 -1.14 -8.73
C ASN A 97 0.65 -1.05 -7.37
N ALA A 98 -0.68 -1.15 -7.36
CA ALA A 98 -1.46 -1.17 -6.13
C ALA A 98 -1.39 -2.52 -5.41
N SER A 99 -1.16 -3.60 -6.17
CA SER A 99 -1.01 -4.94 -5.65
C SER A 99 0.34 -5.06 -4.93
N ASN A 100 0.33 -4.98 -3.60
CA ASN A 100 1.51 -5.27 -2.77
C ASN A 100 1.92 -6.77 -2.80
N CYS A 101 1.47 -7.51 -3.82
CA CYS A 101 1.75 -8.92 -4.01
C CYS A 101 3.14 -9.12 -4.62
N ASN A 102 3.83 -10.17 -4.18
CA ASN A 102 5.00 -10.67 -4.88
C ASN A 102 4.53 -11.58 -6.03
N HIS A 103 4.59 -11.08 -7.26
CA HIS A 103 4.11 -11.78 -8.45
C HIS A 103 4.92 -13.03 -8.81
N GLU A 104 6.14 -13.21 -8.29
CA GLU A 104 6.92 -14.44 -8.51
C GLU A 104 6.33 -15.64 -7.75
N VAL A 105 5.80 -15.40 -6.55
CA VAL A 105 5.27 -16.45 -5.66
C VAL A 105 3.74 -16.48 -5.59
N ALA A 106 3.11 -15.35 -5.91
CA ALA A 106 1.65 -15.17 -5.88
C ALA A 106 1.20 -14.32 -7.08
N PRO A 107 1.24 -14.89 -8.31
CA PRO A 107 0.94 -14.14 -9.53
C PRO A 107 -0.55 -13.79 -9.67
N TYR A 108 -1.44 -14.21 -8.77
CA TYR A 108 -2.86 -13.88 -8.87
C TYR A 108 -3.27 -12.95 -7.74
N THR A 109 -3.86 -11.81 -8.09
CA THR A 109 -4.45 -10.87 -7.12
C THR A 109 -5.96 -10.89 -7.20
N CYS A 110 -6.62 -10.89 -6.05
CA CYS A 110 -8.05 -10.74 -5.96
C CYS A 110 -8.38 -9.26 -5.74
N LEU A 111 -9.08 -8.65 -6.69
CA LEU A 111 -9.42 -7.24 -6.67
C LEU A 111 -10.66 -6.98 -5.83
N PHE A 112 -11.65 -7.88 -5.94
CA PHE A 112 -12.90 -7.81 -5.18
C PHE A 112 -13.29 -9.18 -4.62
N HIS A 113 -13.53 -9.22 -3.31
CA HIS A 113 -14.09 -10.37 -2.61
C HIS A 113 -15.59 -10.14 -2.38
N ASN A 114 -16.36 -11.23 -2.28
CA ASN A 114 -17.80 -11.23 -1.96
C ASN A 114 -18.11 -10.43 -0.67
N GLY A 115 -18.30 -9.11 -0.79
CA GLY A 115 -18.69 -8.19 0.29
C GLY A 115 -17.60 -7.33 0.96
N GLY A 116 -16.37 -7.25 0.43
CA GLY A 116 -15.28 -6.48 1.05
C GLY A 116 -14.44 -5.66 0.05
N PRO A 117 -13.75 -4.58 0.51
CA PRO A 117 -13.17 -3.58 -0.41
C PRO A 117 -11.92 -4.04 -1.17
N HIS A 118 -11.15 -5.03 -0.72
CA HIS A 118 -9.97 -5.56 -1.43
C HIS A 118 -9.72 -7.04 -1.11
N GLY A 119 -9.29 -7.83 -2.09
CA GLY A 119 -8.84 -9.22 -1.89
C GLY A 119 -7.33 -9.36 -1.61
N GLY A 120 -6.80 -10.59 -1.68
CA GLY A 120 -5.40 -10.91 -1.39
C GLY A 120 -4.59 -11.44 -2.58
N CYS A 121 -3.40 -11.98 -2.31
CA CYS A 121 -2.53 -12.62 -3.29
C CYS A 121 -2.62 -14.14 -3.17
N SER A 122 -2.51 -14.87 -4.29
CA SER A 122 -2.54 -16.32 -4.31
C SER A 122 -1.51 -16.92 -5.30
N PRO A 123 -0.88 -18.07 -4.98
CA PRO A 123 -0.03 -18.81 -5.92
C PRO A 123 -0.82 -19.47 -7.05
N THR A 124 -2.11 -19.71 -6.84
CA THR A 124 -3.02 -20.32 -7.82
C THR A 124 -4.17 -19.38 -8.15
N PRO A 125 -4.79 -19.48 -9.34
CA PRO A 125 -5.98 -18.70 -9.64
C PRO A 125 -7.05 -18.85 -8.54
N TRP A 126 -7.71 -17.76 -8.22
CA TRP A 126 -8.84 -17.75 -7.30
C TRP A 126 -10.02 -18.52 -7.89
N ILE A 127 -10.67 -19.31 -7.04
CA ILE A 127 -11.85 -20.10 -7.41
C ILE A 127 -13.07 -19.19 -7.41
N VAL A 128 -13.97 -19.40 -8.39
CA VAL A 128 -15.27 -18.71 -8.48
C VAL A 128 -16.01 -18.77 -7.14
N GLY A 129 -16.51 -17.63 -6.68
CA GLY A 129 -17.18 -17.47 -5.38
C GLY A 129 -16.25 -17.17 -4.21
N THR A 130 -14.93 -17.33 -4.37
CA THR A 130 -13.93 -16.77 -3.43
C THR A 130 -13.48 -15.39 -3.88
N CYS A 131 -13.29 -15.20 -5.18
CA CYS A 131 -12.97 -13.89 -5.75
C CYS A 131 -13.84 -13.62 -6.97
N ASP A 132 -14.45 -12.44 -7.01
CA ASP A 132 -15.38 -12.07 -8.09
C ASP A 132 -14.64 -11.43 -9.27
N ASP A 133 -13.53 -10.73 -9.00
CA ASP A 133 -12.62 -10.21 -10.02
C ASP A 133 -11.16 -10.42 -9.59
N GLN A 134 -10.40 -11.08 -10.45
CA GLN A 134 -8.98 -11.35 -10.25
C GLN A 134 -8.20 -11.00 -11.51
N CYS A 135 -6.92 -10.71 -11.34
CA CYS A 135 -6.01 -10.55 -12.46
C CYS A 135 -4.66 -11.24 -12.20
N ASP A 136 -3.96 -11.53 -13.29
CA ASP A 136 -2.63 -12.12 -13.33
C ASP A 136 -1.56 -11.01 -13.35
N LEU A 137 -0.71 -11.03 -12.34
CA LEU A 137 0.40 -10.13 -12.08
C LEU A 137 1.72 -10.60 -12.71
N SER A 138 1.78 -11.80 -13.29
CA SER A 138 3.02 -12.39 -13.81
C SER A 138 3.72 -11.54 -14.88
N GLY A 139 2.98 -10.67 -15.57
CA GLY A 139 3.52 -9.72 -16.55
C GLY A 139 3.67 -8.28 -16.07
N CYS A 140 3.48 -7.99 -14.77
CA CYS A 140 3.50 -6.62 -14.24
C CYS A 140 4.83 -5.89 -14.45
N ASP A 141 5.94 -6.62 -14.49
CA ASP A 141 7.27 -6.10 -14.78
C ASP A 141 7.42 -5.60 -16.23
N SER A 142 6.57 -6.12 -17.11
CA SER A 142 6.60 -5.91 -18.56
C SER A 142 5.52 -4.94 -19.05
N ILE A 143 4.64 -4.45 -18.17
CA ILE A 143 3.60 -3.49 -18.56
C ILE A 143 4.25 -2.15 -18.90
N PRO A 144 4.01 -1.61 -20.11
CA PRO A 144 4.52 -0.30 -20.47
C PRO A 144 3.91 0.75 -19.54
N ILE A 145 4.76 1.62 -18.99
CA ILE A 145 4.29 2.78 -18.24
C ILE A 145 3.47 3.67 -19.19
N PRO A 146 2.26 4.11 -18.79
CA PRO A 146 1.43 4.95 -19.63
C PRO A 146 2.14 6.23 -20.08
N ASP A 147 1.90 6.67 -21.32
CA ASP A 147 2.39 7.96 -21.79
C ASP A 147 1.85 9.10 -20.91
N GLY A 148 2.71 10.04 -20.52
CA GLY A 148 2.34 11.15 -19.63
C GLY A 148 2.34 10.81 -18.14
N ALA A 149 2.79 9.61 -17.79
CA ALA A 149 2.96 9.20 -16.40
C ALA A 149 3.84 10.18 -15.60
N ASN A 150 3.31 10.66 -14.46
CA ASN A 150 4.06 11.53 -13.56
C ASN A 150 5.30 10.79 -13.03
N THR A 151 6.49 11.35 -13.24
CA THR A 151 7.76 10.78 -12.77
C THR A 151 8.51 11.78 -11.90
N CYS A 152 9.40 11.30 -11.04
CA CYS A 152 10.35 12.13 -10.31
C CYS A 152 11.55 12.53 -11.19
N LYS A 153 11.85 11.78 -12.25
CA LYS A 153 13.02 12.01 -13.11
C LYS A 153 12.98 13.39 -13.75
N GLY A 154 14.09 14.14 -13.61
CA GLY A 154 14.24 15.50 -14.11
C GLY A 154 13.43 16.57 -13.34
N LYS A 155 12.63 16.20 -12.33
CA LYS A 155 11.98 17.19 -11.46
C LYS A 155 13.02 17.81 -10.54
N LYS A 156 13.17 19.13 -10.64
CA LYS A 156 14.17 19.87 -9.85
C LYS A 156 13.85 19.82 -8.36
N CYS A 157 14.84 19.47 -7.55
CA CYS A 157 14.75 19.66 -6.11
C CYS A 157 14.79 21.15 -5.78
N THR A 158 14.14 21.56 -4.69
CA THR A 158 14.21 22.95 -4.23
C THR A 158 15.61 23.24 -3.66
N LYS A 159 16.05 24.50 -3.75
CA LYS A 159 17.39 24.91 -3.28
C LYS A 159 17.57 24.62 -1.79
N GLU A 160 16.53 24.84 -1.01
CA GLU A 160 16.49 24.59 0.42
C GLU A 160 16.71 23.11 0.72
N TRP A 161 16.17 22.22 -0.13
CA TRP A 161 16.32 20.78 0.03
C TRP A 161 17.74 20.31 -0.30
N CYS A 162 18.28 20.78 -1.42
CA CYS A 162 19.66 20.51 -1.83
C CYS A 162 20.67 21.01 -0.78
N ALA A 163 20.33 22.06 -0.02
CA ALA A 163 21.20 22.64 1.00
C ALA A 163 21.19 21.90 2.35
N GLY A 164 20.14 21.13 2.69
CA GLY A 164 20.07 20.56 4.04
C GLY A 164 18.85 19.72 4.43
N GLY A 165 18.00 19.27 3.49
CA GLY A 165 16.81 18.49 3.82
C GLY A 165 17.12 17.03 4.18
N GLN A 166 17.59 16.29 3.19
CA GLN A 166 18.35 15.03 3.23
C GLN A 166 18.63 14.71 1.76
N VAL A 167 19.79 14.18 1.40
CA VAL A 167 20.11 13.81 0.02
C VAL A 167 20.30 12.32 -0.03
N CYS A 168 19.54 11.65 -0.89
CA CYS A 168 19.69 10.24 -1.11
C CYS A 168 21.13 9.89 -1.55
N PRO A 169 21.61 8.67 -1.27
CA PRO A 169 22.84 8.16 -1.88
C PRO A 169 22.86 8.40 -3.38
N SER A 170 24.04 8.63 -3.97
CA SER A 170 24.17 8.98 -5.40
C SER A 170 23.62 7.91 -6.36
N ASP A 171 23.51 6.67 -5.89
CA ASP A 171 22.91 5.55 -6.62
C ASP A 171 21.37 5.54 -6.55
N VAL A 172 20.75 6.27 -5.61
CA VAL A 172 19.30 6.29 -5.33
C VAL A 172 18.70 7.67 -5.63
N PRO A 173 18.47 8.06 -6.90
CA PRO A 173 18.32 9.47 -7.28
C PRO A 173 16.94 10.08 -7.00
N PHE A 174 15.93 9.33 -6.53
CA PHE A 174 14.58 9.86 -6.41
C PHE A 174 14.15 10.00 -4.96
N GLN A 175 13.78 11.23 -4.57
CA GLN A 175 13.44 11.53 -3.19
C GLN A 175 12.03 12.08 -3.04
N CYS A 176 11.34 11.61 -2.00
CA CYS A 176 10.08 12.19 -1.57
C CYS A 176 10.32 13.49 -0.78
N MET A 177 9.62 14.54 -1.17
CA MET A 177 9.75 15.90 -0.64
C MET A 177 8.72 16.21 0.44
N ASP A 178 7.55 15.59 0.37
CA ASP A 178 6.39 15.93 1.20
C ASP A 178 5.52 14.69 1.45
N GLY A 179 4.72 14.70 2.52
CA GLY A 179 3.90 13.55 2.94
C GLY A 179 4.51 12.76 4.10
N SER A 180 3.93 11.60 4.42
CA SER A 180 4.39 10.78 5.55
C SER A 180 5.74 10.10 5.31
N ALA A 181 6.13 9.90 4.04
CA ALA A 181 7.43 9.38 3.63
C ALA A 181 8.39 10.51 3.22
N ARG A 182 8.18 11.75 3.68
CA ARG A 182 9.13 12.85 3.47
C ARG A 182 10.54 12.39 3.88
N PHE A 183 11.52 12.59 2.97
CA PHE A 183 12.90 12.09 3.04
C PHE A 183 13.14 10.63 2.59
N GLY A 184 12.10 9.90 2.18
CA GLY A 184 12.24 8.58 1.57
C GLY A 184 13.00 8.64 0.23
N CYS A 185 13.87 7.67 0.00
CA CYS A 185 14.68 7.54 -1.22
C CYS A 185 14.27 6.30 -2.03
N SER A 186 14.32 6.40 -3.35
CA SER A 186 13.99 5.30 -4.26
C SER A 186 14.93 5.26 -5.48
N MET A 187 15.23 4.05 -5.92
CA MET A 187 15.90 3.76 -7.21
C MET A 187 14.94 3.92 -8.39
N ASP A 188 13.64 3.86 -8.11
CA ASP A 188 12.57 3.87 -9.11
C ASP A 188 11.93 5.26 -9.19
N GLN A 189 11.99 5.84 -10.40
CA GLN A 189 11.46 7.15 -10.74
C GLN A 189 9.94 7.28 -10.61
N TYR A 190 9.24 6.16 -10.44
CA TYR A 190 7.79 6.07 -10.27
C TYR A 190 7.36 5.73 -8.84
N ALA A 191 8.31 5.43 -7.95
CA ALA A 191 8.00 4.98 -6.60
C ALA A 191 7.14 5.98 -5.83
N TRP A 192 7.44 7.27 -5.98
CA TRP A 192 6.74 8.35 -5.26
C TRP A 192 5.55 8.94 -6.02
N THR A 193 5.25 8.43 -7.21
CA THR A 193 4.16 8.94 -8.04
C THR A 193 3.06 7.90 -8.25
N PHE A 194 3.42 6.67 -8.60
CA PHE A 194 2.46 5.59 -8.85
C PHE A 194 2.40 4.57 -7.73
N LYS A 195 3.54 4.26 -7.10
CA LYS A 195 3.61 3.21 -6.08
C LYS A 195 3.30 3.72 -4.68
N SER A 196 3.09 5.02 -4.53
CA SER A 196 2.77 5.65 -3.26
C SER A 196 1.50 6.46 -3.38
N SER A 197 0.67 6.41 -2.34
CA SER A 197 -0.49 7.30 -2.25
C SER A 197 -0.05 8.75 -2.09
N TYR A 198 -0.95 9.69 -2.41
CA TYR A 198 -0.72 11.11 -2.18
C TYR A 198 -0.37 11.41 -0.72
N THR A 199 -1.01 10.75 0.26
CA THR A 199 -0.68 10.96 1.69
C THR A 199 0.71 10.42 2.07
N THR A 200 1.20 9.41 1.35
CA THR A 200 2.56 8.89 1.50
C THR A 200 3.59 9.85 0.95
N CYS A 201 3.41 10.27 -0.32
CA CYS A 201 4.27 11.23 -0.97
C CYS A 201 3.45 12.17 -1.85
N THR A 202 3.35 13.45 -1.47
CA THR A 202 2.61 14.44 -2.26
C THR A 202 3.48 15.08 -3.34
N GLY A 203 4.81 14.95 -3.24
CA GLY A 203 5.76 15.53 -4.18
C GLY A 203 7.12 14.83 -4.12
N CYS A 204 7.80 14.73 -5.26
CA CYS A 204 9.13 14.13 -5.36
C CYS A 204 10.04 14.92 -6.30
N CYS A 205 11.34 14.73 -6.13
CA CYS A 205 12.36 15.31 -7.00
C CYS A 205 13.45 14.30 -7.38
N ASP A 206 14.24 14.66 -8.38
CA ASP A 206 15.45 13.98 -8.83
C ASP A 206 16.67 14.67 -8.20
N THR A 207 17.35 13.98 -7.28
CA THR A 207 18.48 14.52 -6.53
C THR A 207 19.68 14.81 -7.42
N SER A 208 19.77 14.25 -8.62
CA SER A 208 20.80 14.61 -9.60
C SER A 208 20.69 16.05 -10.09
N THR A 209 19.57 16.73 -9.81
CA THR A 209 19.36 18.15 -10.13
C THR A 209 19.91 19.11 -9.06
N CYS A 210 20.40 18.61 -7.93
CA CYS A 210 21.10 19.39 -6.92
C CYS A 210 22.55 19.62 -7.33
N GLU A 211 22.80 20.66 -8.13
CA GLU A 211 24.12 21.15 -8.52
C GLU A 211 24.64 22.25 -7.56
#